data_AF-A0A7C7JEA9-F1
#
_entry.id   AF-A0A7C7JEA9-F1
#
_cell.length_a   1.000
_cell.length_b   1.000
_cell.length_c   1.000
_cell.angle_alpha   90.00
_cell.angle_beta   90.00
_cell.angle_gamma   90.00
#
_symmetry.space_group_name_H-M   'P 1'
#
loop_
_entity.id
_entity.type
_entity.pdbx_description
1 polymer ?
#
loop_
_entity_poly.entity_id
_entity_poly.type
_entity_poly.pdbx_seq_one_letter_code
_entity_poly.pdbx_strand_id
1 'polypeptide(L)' 'MAKFFQHPIVVLANGRFPSHPNPLEVLDSAGTVICTDGSADTLLKFDRTPHVIIGDLDSTKLKKSDF' A
#
# COMPACT_ATOMS: atom_id res chain seq x y z
N MET A 1 -6.88 -9.46 -22.72
CA MET A 1 -6.68 -9.76 -21.29
C MET A 1 -6.69 -8.46 -20.52
N ALA A 2 -7.44 -8.34 -19.43
CA ALA A 2 -7.34 -7.20 -18.54
C ALA A 2 -5.99 -7.24 -17.81
N LYS A 3 -5.24 -6.12 -17.79
CA LYS A 3 -4.05 -6.00 -16.95
C LYS A 3 -4.51 -5.83 -15.50
N PHE A 4 -4.28 -6.85 -14.67
CA PHE A 4 -4.56 -6.82 -13.24
C PHE A 4 -3.71 -5.80 -12.48
N PHE A 5 -2.53 -5.45 -13.01
CA PHE A 5 -1.61 -4.49 -12.41
C PHE A 5 -1.23 -3.39 -13.40
N GLN A 6 -1.20 -2.16 -12.90
CA GLN A 6 -0.78 -0.97 -13.63
C GLN A 6 0.59 -0.51 -13.14
N HIS A 7 1.49 -0.21 -14.07
CA HIS A 7 2.82 0.30 -13.73
C HIS A 7 2.75 1.80 -13.41
N PRO A 8 3.64 2.32 -12.55
CA PRO A 8 4.63 1.57 -11.77
C PRO A 8 3.98 0.77 -10.62
N ILE A 9 4.50 -0.44 -10.38
CA ILE A 9 4.06 -1.30 -9.29
C ILE A 9 4.98 -1.03 -8.09
N VAL A 10 4.40 -0.65 -6.96
CA VAL A 10 5.12 -0.33 -5.72
C VAL A 10 4.72 -1.32 -4.64
N VAL A 11 5.73 -1.91 -3.99
CA VAL A 11 5.52 -2.73 -2.79
C VAL A 11 5.83 -1.85 -1.58
N LEU A 12 4.82 -1.61 -0.74
CA LEU A 12 4.98 -0.96 0.55
C LEU A 12 5.17 -2.03 1.63
N ALA A 13 6.39 -2.12 2.16
CA ALA A 13 6.71 -3.02 3.27
C ALA A 13 6.24 -2.44 4.62
N ASN A 14 6.02 -3.29 5.63
CA ASN A 14 5.59 -2.90 6.99
C ASN A 14 6.74 -2.34 7.85
N GLY A 15 7.55 -1.45 7.27
CA GLY A 15 8.62 -0.73 7.96
C GLY A 15 8.21 0.70 8.36
N ARG A 16 9.19 1.57 8.57
CA ARG A 16 8.92 3.00 8.76
C ARG A 16 8.36 3.59 7.47
N PHE A 17 7.22 4.28 7.56
CA PHE A 17 6.61 4.96 6.41
C PHE A 17 7.58 6.00 5.83
N PRO A 18 7.68 6.14 4.49
CA PRO A 18 8.60 7.08 3.87
C PRO A 18 8.29 8.52 4.30
N SER A 19 9.33 9.26 4.66
CA SER A 19 9.24 10.70 4.97
C SER A 19 10.02 11.58 4.01
N HIS A 20 10.91 10.99 3.20
CA HIS A 20 11.68 11.71 2.20
C HIS A 20 10.81 11.94 0.95
N PRO A 21 10.92 13.10 0.26
CA PRO A 21 10.11 13.39 -0.93
C PRO A 21 10.19 12.31 -2.02
N ASN A 22 11.39 11.83 -2.37
CA ASN A 22 11.56 10.85 -3.45
C ASN A 22 10.72 9.55 -3.29
N PRO A 23 10.77 8.80 -2.18
CA PRO A 23 9.92 7.62 -2.02
C PRO A 23 8.43 7.94 -1.91
N LEU A 24 8.06 9.14 -1.44
CA LEU A 24 6.67 9.60 -1.48
C LEU A 24 6.22 9.80 -2.92
N GLU A 25 7.01 10.46 -3.77
CA GLU A 25 6.69 10.63 -5.19
C GLU A 25 6.57 9.28 -5.94
N VAL A 26 7.39 8.29 -5.59
CA VAL A 26 7.26 6.91 -6.11
C VAL A 26 5.94 6.29 -5.69
N LEU A 27 5.54 6.44 -4.42
CA LEU A 27 4.26 5.94 -3.92
C LEU A 27 3.07 6.68 -4.54
N ASP A 28 3.24 7.98 -4.82
CA ASP A 28 2.23 8.86 -5.39
C ASP A 28 1.97 8.59 -6.87
N SER A 29 3.02 8.25 -7.60
CA SER A 29 2.97 7.88 -9.02
C SER A 29 2.62 6.42 -9.27
N ALA A 30 2.44 5.61 -8.22
CA ALA A 30 2.13 4.19 -8.32
C ALA A 30 0.81 3.94 -9.05
N GLY A 31 0.88 3.17 -10.15
CA GLY A 31 -0.32 2.62 -10.79
C GLY A 31 -0.90 1.45 -10.01
N THR A 32 -0.09 0.78 -9.18
CA THR A 32 -0.53 -0.29 -8.28
C THR A 32 0.33 -0.25 -7.03
N VAL A 33 -0.33 -0.27 -5.88
CA VAL A 33 0.33 -0.39 -4.56
C VAL A 33 -0.04 -1.73 -3.93
N ILE A 34 0.98 -2.52 -3.61
CA ILE A 34 0.87 -3.79 -2.89
C ILE A 34 1.39 -3.55 -1.47
N CYS A 35 0.54 -3.75 -0.46
CA CYS A 35 0.89 -3.63 0.94
C CYS A 35 1.22 -5.00 1.55
N THR A 36 2.29 -5.09 2.33
CA THR A 36 2.54 -6.23 3.23
C THR A 36 1.86 -6.00 4.57
N ASP A 37 0.87 -6.83 4.93
CA ASP A 37 0.14 -6.81 6.22
C ASP A 37 -0.16 -5.39 6.75
N GLY A 38 0.38 -5.05 7.93
CA GLY A 38 0.16 -3.77 8.62
C GLY A 38 0.61 -2.51 7.87
N SER A 39 1.34 -2.63 6.76
CA SER A 39 1.62 -1.46 5.90
C SER A 39 0.33 -0.88 5.27
N ALA A 40 -0.71 -1.70 5.11
CA ALA A 40 -2.01 -1.26 4.62
C ALA A 40 -2.65 -0.24 5.58
N ASP A 41 -2.58 -0.50 6.89
CA ASP A 41 -3.03 0.44 7.92
C ASP A 41 -2.30 1.78 7.83
N THR A 42 -0.99 1.74 7.57
CA THR A 42 -0.22 2.98 7.42
C THR A 42 -0.62 3.73 6.17
N LEU A 43 -0.81 3.05 5.04
CA LEU A 43 -1.20 3.66 3.78
C LEU A 43 -2.57 4.36 3.87
N LEU A 44 -3.56 3.71 4.51
CA LEU A 44 -4.89 4.30 4.70
C LEU A 44 -4.87 5.59 5.52
N LYS A 45 -3.97 5.71 6.50
CA LYS A 45 -3.79 6.95 7.29
C LYS A 45 -3.28 8.13 6.46
N PHE A 46 -2.72 7.87 5.28
CA PHE A 46 -2.27 8.88 4.32
C PHE A 46 -3.25 9.01 3.13
N ASP A 47 -4.53 8.69 3.34
CA ASP A 47 -5.63 8.86 2.39
C ASP A 47 -5.41 8.11 1.05
N ARG A 48 -4.75 6.94 1.12
CA ARG A 48 -4.47 6.08 -0.03
C ARG A 48 -4.97 4.67 0.21
N THR A 49 -5.50 4.04 -0.84
CA THR A 49 -6.04 2.67 -0.76
C THR A 49 -5.06 1.67 -1.40
N PRO A 50 -4.70 0.57 -0.70
CA PRO A 50 -3.94 -0.51 -1.31
C PRO A 50 -4.75 -1.20 -2.41
N HIS A 51 -4.07 -1.67 -3.45
CA HIS A 51 -4.69 -2.49 -4.50
C HIS A 51 -4.69 -3.97 -4.12
N VAL A 52 -3.65 -4.40 -3.41
CA VAL A 52 -3.49 -5.76 -2.89
C VAL A 52 -2.87 -5.67 -1.49
N ILE A 53 -3.29 -6.57 -0.61
CA ILE A 53 -2.69 -6.78 0.71
C ILE A 53 -2.20 -8.23 0.75
N ILE A 54 -0.95 -8.45 1.14
CA ILE A 54 -0.31 -9.77 1.22
C ILE A 54 0.28 -10.02 2.60
N GLY A 55 0.26 -11.30 3.02
CA GLY A 55 0.80 -11.81 4.28
C GLY A 55 -0.28 -12.58 5.07
N ASP A 56 -0.04 -12.84 6.36
CA ASP A 56 -0.96 -13.60 7.22
C ASP A 56 -1.99 -12.72 7.95
N LEU A 57 -1.87 -11.39 7.80
CA LEU A 57 -2.75 -10.37 8.35
C LEU A 57 -2.76 -10.31 9.90
N ASP A 58 -1.74 -10.82 10.59
CA ASP A 58 -1.67 -10.76 12.06
C ASP A 58 -1.25 -9.36 12.60
N SER A 59 -0.66 -8.53 11.74
CA SER A 59 -0.10 -7.22 12.08
C SER A 59 -0.94 -6.03 11.59
N THR A 60 -2.13 -6.30 11.06
CA THR A 60 -3.08 -5.28 10.58
C THR A 60 -4.26 -5.10 11.54
N LYS A 61 -4.86 -3.91 11.53
CA LYS A 61 -6.08 -3.55 12.30
C LYS A 61 -7.25 -3.22 11.37
N LEU A 62 -7.17 -3.59 10.10
CA LEU A 62 -8.17 -3.33 9.09
C LEU A 62 -9.55 -3.88 9.49
N LYS A 63 -10.56 -3.12 9.13
CA LYS A 63 -11.98 -3.44 9.27
C LYS A 63 -12.65 -3.37 7.91
N LYS A 64 -13.79 -4.06 7.79
CA LYS A 64 -14.62 -3.97 6.58
C LYS A 64 -15.06 -2.54 6.23
N SER A 65 -15.12 -1.64 7.21
CA SER A 65 -15.47 -0.22 7.03
C SER A 65 -14.35 0.64 6.45
N ASP A 66 -13.14 0.10 6.33
CA ASP A 66 -11.97 0.86 5.91
C ASP A 66 -11.85 0.93 4.36
N PHE A 67 -12.76 0.27 3.64
CA PHE A 67 -12.89 0.18 2.19
C PHE A 67 -14.36 0.36 1.78
#